data_AF-A0A848QQX1-F1
#
_entry.id   AF-A0A848QQX1-F1
#
_cell.length_a   1.000
_cell.length_b   1.000
_cell.length_c   1.000
_cell.angle_alpha   90.00
_cell.angle_beta   90.00
_cell.angle_gamma   90.00
#
_symmetry.space_group_name_H-M   'P 1'
#
loop_
_entity.id
_entity.type
_entity.pdbx_description
1 polymer ?
#
loop_
_entity_poly.entity_id
_entity_poly.type
_entity_poly.pdbx_seq_one_letter_code
_entity_poly.pdbx_strand_id
1 'polypeptide(L)' 'MNGGLLALIFAGLASFLIGAYLASTGDRESGIAMMGVGLLFQVLALRQIKMLKKGDNDAR' A
#
# COMPACT_ATOMS: atom_id res chain seq x y z
N MET A 1 -10.81 -13.70 -0.73
CA MET A 1 -9.92 -12.52 -0.59
C MET A 1 -10.44 -11.66 0.55
N ASN A 2 -9.60 -11.33 1.53
CA ASN A 2 -10.04 -10.60 2.73
C ASN A 2 -10.40 -9.15 2.39
N GLY A 3 -11.57 -8.68 2.83
CA GLY A 3 -11.98 -7.27 2.68
C GLY A 3 -11.00 -6.30 3.33
N GLY A 4 -10.37 -6.70 4.44
CA GLY A 4 -9.30 -5.91 5.09
C GLY A 4 -8.05 -5.74 4.23
N LEU A 5 -7.72 -6.74 3.40
CA LEU A 5 -6.59 -6.65 2.47
C LEU A 5 -6.90 -5.67 1.32
N LEU A 6 -8.12 -5.69 0.80
CA LEU A 6 -8.56 -4.71 -0.21
C LEU A 6 -8.54 -3.29 0.36
N ALA A 7 -9.06 -3.08 1.58
CA ALA A 7 -9.00 -1.80 2.26
C ALA A 7 -7.55 -1.30 2.41
N LEU A 8 -6.61 -2.19 2.75
CA LEU A 8 -5.19 -1.85 2.88
C LEU A 8 -4.55 -1.44 1.53
N ILE A 9 -4.88 -2.13 0.44
CA ILE A 9 -4.40 -1.79 -0.91
C ILE A 9 -4.91 -0.41 -1.32
N PHE A 10 -6.22 -0.15 -1.15
CA PHE A 10 -6.82 1.13 -1.50
C PHE A 10 -6.35 2.27 -0.61
N ALA A 11 -6.15 2.02 0.69
CA ALA A 11 -5.57 3.01 1.60
C ALA A 11 -4.12 3.38 1.21
N GLY A 12 -3.30 2.39 0.85
CA GLY A 12 -1.95 2.61 0.37
C GLY A 12 -1.92 3.43 -0.93
N LEU A 13 -2.78 3.10 -1.90
CA LEU A 13 -2.94 3.85 -3.14
C LEU A 13 -3.40 5.29 -2.90
N ALA A 14 -4.46 5.49 -2.11
CA ALA A 14 -4.98 6.83 -1.81
C ALA A 14 -3.93 7.70 -1.11
N SER A 15 -3.24 7.16 -0.09
CA SER A 15 -2.16 7.87 0.61
C SER A 15 -1.02 8.24 -0.34
N PHE A 16 -0.65 7.32 -1.24
CA PHE A 16 0.40 7.58 -2.22
C PHE A 16 0.01 8.68 -3.21
N LEU A 17 -1.22 8.64 -3.74
CA LEU A 17 -1.71 9.66 -4.67
C LEU A 17 -1.81 11.05 -4.02
N ILE A 18 -2.27 11.12 -2.77
CA ILE A 18 -2.32 12.39 -2.03
C ILE A 18 -0.90 12.92 -1.80
N GLY A 19 0.03 12.05 -1.39
CA GLY A 19 1.46 12.43 -1.28
C GLY A 19 2.05 12.89 -2.61
N ALA A 20 1.67 12.26 -3.72
CA ALA A 20 2.09 12.65 -5.07
C ALA A 20 1.60 14.03 -5.48
N TYR A 21 0.34 14.33 -5.18
CA TYR A 21 -0.22 15.64 -5.41
C TYR A 21 0.45 16.71 -4.53
N LEU A 22 0.73 16.39 -3.27
CA LEU A 22 1.38 17.33 -2.36
C LEU A 22 2.84 17.62 -2.79
N ALA A 23 3.56 16.57 -3.22
CA ALA A 23 4.91 16.71 -3.75
C ALA A 23 4.97 17.53 -5.04
N SER A 24 3.94 17.46 -5.90
CA SER A 24 3.90 18.19 -7.17
C SER A 24 3.50 19.67 -7.00
N THR A 25 2.78 20.01 -5.93
CA THR A 25 2.31 21.38 -5.65
C THR A 25 3.33 22.25 -4.91
N GLY A 26 4.48 21.68 -4.53
CA GLY A 26 5.65 22.41 -4.02
C GLY A 26 6.14 21.93 -2.66
N ASP A 27 5.30 21.22 -1.90
CA ASP A 27 5.70 20.66 -0.61
C ASP A 27 6.26 19.24 -0.79
N ARG A 28 7.48 19.20 -1.34
CA ARG A 28 8.15 17.95 -1.74
C ARG A 28 8.46 17.05 -0.56
N GLU A 29 8.93 17.59 0.56
CA GLU A 29 9.34 16.78 1.70
C GLU A 29 8.15 16.05 2.34
N SER A 30 7.06 16.78 2.61
CA SER A 30 5.86 16.19 3.18
C SER A 30 5.16 15.23 2.20
N GLY A 31 5.14 15.58 0.91
CA GLY A 31 4.58 14.72 -0.13
C GLY A 31 5.34 13.41 -0.32
N ILE A 32 6.67 13.46 -0.34
CA ILE A 32 7.52 12.25 -0.41
C ILE A 32 7.36 11.41 0.85
N ALA A 33 7.29 12.02 2.04
CA ALA A 33 7.03 11.29 3.28
C ALA A 33 5.68 10.56 3.23
N MET A 34 4.63 11.24 2.75
CA MET A 34 3.29 10.66 2.62
C MET A 34 3.20 9.57 1.54
N MET A 35 3.93 9.71 0.44
CA MET A 35 4.13 8.64 -0.54
C MET A 35 4.80 7.42 0.11
N GLY A 36 5.83 7.64 0.92
CA GLY A 36 6.54 6.58 1.65
C GLY A 36 5.59 5.77 2.55
N VAL A 37 4.69 6.43 3.26
CA VAL A 37 3.64 5.77 4.06
C VAL A 37 2.70 4.94 3.17
N GLY A 38 2.27 5.47 2.03
CA GLY A 38 1.45 4.74 1.07
C GLY A 38 2.13 3.47 0.55
N LEU A 39 3.42 3.55 0.21
CA LEU A 39 4.23 2.42 -0.23
C LEU A 39 4.40 1.36 0.88
N LEU A 40 4.56 1.77 2.15
CA LEU A 40 4.61 0.85 3.28
C LEU A 40 3.32 0.04 3.41
N PHE A 41 2.15 0.67 3.26
CA PHE A 41 0.88 -0.06 3.24
C PHE A 41 0.78 -1.04 2.08
N GLN A 42 1.29 -0.67 0.90
CA GLN A 42 1.34 -1.59 -0.25
C GLN A 42 2.28 -2.78 0.00
N VAL A 43 3.43 -2.59 0.65
CA VAL A 43 4.34 -3.68 1.05
C VAL A 43 3.66 -4.62 2.04
N LEU A 44 2.93 -4.08 3.03
CA LEU A 44 2.16 -4.88 3.98
C LEU A 44 1.04 -5.68 3.30
N ALA A 45 0.34 -5.08 2.34
CA ALA A 45 -0.66 -5.78 1.54
C ALA A 45 -0.04 -6.90 0.70
N LEU A 46 1.08 -6.65 0.03
CA LEU A 46 1.81 -7.67 -0.74
C LEU A 46 2.30 -8.81 0.15
N ARG A 47 2.77 -8.51 1.36
CA ARG A 47 3.15 -9.52 2.36
C ARG A 47 1.97 -10.42 2.72
N GLN A 48 0.79 -9.83 2.95
CA GLN A 48 -0.43 -10.59 3.24
C GLN A 48 -0.87 -11.45 2.04
N ILE A 49 -0.84 -10.91 0.82
CA ILE A 49 -1.09 -11.69 -0.41
C ILE A 49 -0.12 -12.88 -0.51
N LYS A 50 1.16 -12.65 -0.24
CA LYS A 50 2.20 -13.71 -0.29
C LYS A 50 1.96 -14.80 0.76
N MET A 51 1.51 -14.44 1.97
CA MET A 51 1.16 -15.41 3.01
C MET A 51 -0.07 -16.24 2.63
N LEU A 52 -1.12 -15.60 2.09
CA LEU A 52 -2.30 -16.29 1.57
C LEU A 52 -1.93 -17.25 0.43
N LYS A 53 -1.12 -16.79 -0.53
CA LYS A 53 -0.67 -17.61 -1.66
C LYS A 53 0.22 -18.79 -1.24
N LYS A 54 1.00 -18.64 -0.16
CA LYS A 54 1.83 -19.74 0.38
C LYS A 54 0.95 -20.82 1.02
N GLY A 55 -0.03 -20.43 1.84
CA GLY A 55 -0.98 -21.38 2.43
C GLY A 55 -1.84 -22.13 1.39
N ASP A 56 -2.14 -21.48 0.26
CA ASP A 56 -2.90 -22.09 -0.84
C ASP A 56 -2.08 -23.09 -1.68
N ASN A 57 -0.74 -22.97 -1.71
CA ASN A 57 0.14 -23.93 -2.40
C ASN A 57 0.51 -25.15 -1.54
N ASP A 58 0.55 -25.03 -0.21
CA ASP A 58 0.78 -26.18 0.70
C ASP A 58 -0.47 -27.08 0.83
N ALA A 59 -1.62 -26.67 0.29
CA ALA A 59 -2.87 -27.42 0.30
C ALA A 59 -3.19 -28.16 -1.02
N ARG A 60 -2.26 -28.16 -2.00
CA ARG A 60 -2.38 -28.87 -3.28
C ARG A 60 -1.30 -29.94 -3.41
#